data_AF-A0A2H3JWA0-F1
#
_entry.id   AF-A0A2H3JWA0-F1
#
_cell.length_a   1.000
_cell.length_b   1.000
_cell.length_c   1.000
_cell.angle_alpha   90.00
_cell.angle_beta   90.00
_cell.angle_gamma   90.00
#
_symmetry.space_group_name_H-M   'P 1'
#
loop_
_entity.id
_entity.type
_entity.pdbx_description
1 polymer ?
#
loop_
_entity_poly.entity_id
_entity_poly.type
_entity_poly.pdbx_seq_one_letter_code
_entity_poly.pdbx_strand_id
1 'polypeptide(L)'
;MSSPLSQRLRCGTDPPCPITAEFLDLSPGLTLVTVRVLLCHFLLNADKAGFFLDRERFLHTLSSTDACAQLGFSLINAICLWGARFSTDETLRAHEARFLASAAQAHVQDLARDHLHHLLHSIQAAVLLANYFFAMGCILKGRYYCNAAVAVSRVLQMRCDAGSSEERDALCAVFTADILWSAALSLPSHVDIPQCLQSRRSVLEYTIANDHVDRTFFELRTKAASLLERVSRFASSTGNPTIGQDNAAFDSLHIALDQMMAMLPPVERTTDHRVLNELVTIHTITHVAQIKLYSSSACTGKVLEAALASVALLQFTGGVLVSPIMAPLWTTIAHTLNTLQRKLHCRIVVEALAQLLTTMNLYAHTYPLMTKHLHTLQ
;
A
#
# COMPACT_ATOMS: atom_id res chain seq x y z
N MET A 1 -8.98 -16.71 19.91
CA MET A 1 -8.86 -15.81 21.08
C MET A 1 -8.83 -14.40 20.53
N SER A 2 -9.90 -13.65 20.72
CA SER A 2 -10.11 -12.35 20.07
C SER A 2 -9.22 -11.28 20.70
N SER A 3 -8.57 -10.46 19.87
CA SER A 3 -7.75 -9.33 20.30
C SER A 3 -8.54 -8.37 21.22
N PRO A 4 -7.95 -7.85 22.31
CA PRO A 4 -8.60 -6.91 23.22
C PRO A 4 -9.06 -5.60 22.54
N LEU A 5 -8.51 -5.26 21.37
CA LEU A 5 -8.95 -4.12 20.55
C LEU A 5 -10.33 -4.34 19.91
N SER A 6 -10.70 -5.59 19.61
CA SER A 6 -12.02 -5.92 19.04
C SER A 6 -13.15 -5.89 20.08
N GLN A 7 -12.82 -5.97 21.38
CA GLN A 7 -13.81 -5.84 22.45
C GLN A 7 -14.08 -4.38 22.84
N ARG A 8 -13.08 -3.49 22.77
CA ARG A 8 -13.26 -2.05 23.04
C ARG A 8 -14.03 -1.29 21.97
N LEU A 9 -14.14 -1.84 20.76
CA LEU A 9 -14.93 -1.27 19.67
C LEU A 9 -16.37 -1.83 19.59
N ARG A 10 -16.78 -2.70 20.53
CA ARG A 10 -18.18 -3.10 20.65
C ARG A 10 -18.98 -1.95 21.24
N CYS A 11 -19.71 -1.28 20.37
CA CYS A 11 -20.70 -0.26 20.66
C CYS A 11 -21.59 -0.67 21.85
N GLY A 12 -21.42 0.01 23.00
CA GLY A 12 -22.23 -0.20 24.20
C GLY A 12 -21.68 0.53 25.44
N THR A 13 -22.22 1.72 25.69
CA THR A 13 -22.31 2.40 27.02
C THR A 13 -21.07 3.00 27.70
N ASP A 14 -19.98 3.30 26.99
CA ASP A 14 -18.92 4.17 27.55
C ASP A 14 -19.22 5.66 27.33
N PRO A 15 -18.79 6.56 28.25
CA PRO A 15 -19.11 7.98 28.20
C PRO A 15 -18.64 8.64 26.89
N PRO A 16 -19.34 9.69 26.41
CA PRO A 16 -19.04 10.31 25.12
C PRO A 16 -17.62 10.89 25.12
N CYS A 17 -16.76 10.39 24.24
CA CYS A 17 -15.46 11.02 23.98
C CYS A 17 -15.67 12.47 23.50
N PRO A 18 -14.85 13.42 23.96
CA PRO A 18 -14.95 14.82 23.57
C PRO A 18 -14.25 15.04 22.23
N ILE A 19 -14.87 14.61 21.14
CA ILE A 19 -14.53 15.18 19.83
C ILE A 19 -15.20 16.57 19.82
N THR A 20 -14.42 17.63 19.70
CA THR A 20 -14.85 19.02 19.97
C THR A 20 -15.75 19.61 18.88
N ALA A 21 -16.53 20.65 19.25
CA ALA A 21 -17.42 21.39 18.35
C ALA A 21 -16.69 22.10 17.18
N GLU A 22 -15.41 22.44 17.33
CA GLU A 22 -14.58 23.01 16.26
C GLU A 22 -14.44 22.08 15.05
N PHE A 23 -14.52 20.76 15.27
CA PHE A 23 -14.53 19.77 14.19
C PHE A 23 -15.80 19.88 13.32
N LEU A 24 -16.92 20.25 13.94
CA LEU A 24 -18.24 20.36 13.29
C LEU A 24 -18.39 21.71 12.57
N ASP A 25 -17.69 22.76 13.02
CA ASP A 25 -17.67 24.07 12.35
C ASP A 25 -17.02 24.03 10.96
N LEU A 26 -16.12 23.06 10.72
CA LEU A 26 -15.46 22.85 9.42
C LEU A 26 -16.34 22.10 8.40
N SER A 27 -17.50 21.57 8.79
CA SER A 27 -18.47 20.97 7.88
C SER A 27 -19.90 21.05 8.43
N PRO A 28 -20.66 22.10 8.06
CA PRO A 28 -22.04 22.24 8.52
C PRO A 28 -22.86 21.02 8.07
N GLY A 29 -23.45 20.31 9.04
CA GLY A 29 -24.33 19.16 8.82
C GLY A 29 -23.75 17.79 9.18
N LEU A 30 -22.45 17.69 9.50
CA LEU A 30 -21.89 16.44 10.02
C LEU A 30 -22.14 16.32 11.52
N THR A 31 -22.50 15.14 12.02
CA THR A 31 -22.61 14.90 13.47
C THR A 31 -21.36 14.21 14.00
N LEU A 32 -21.08 14.37 15.29
CA LEU A 32 -19.99 13.68 15.95
C LEU A 32 -20.04 12.15 15.81
N VAL A 33 -21.27 11.63 15.82
CA VAL A 33 -21.55 10.21 15.65
C VAL A 33 -21.12 9.74 14.27
N THR A 34 -21.42 10.53 13.23
CA THR A 34 -21.01 10.26 11.85
C THR A 34 -19.49 10.11 11.74
N VAL A 35 -18.73 11.02 12.33
CA VAL A 35 -17.26 11.01 12.29
C VAL A 35 -16.70 9.75 12.94
N ARG A 36 -17.25 9.35 14.09
CA ARG A 36 -16.85 8.13 14.79
C ARG A 36 -17.11 6.89 13.95
N VAL A 37 -18.25 6.83 13.26
CA VAL A 37 -18.56 5.72 12.35
C VAL A 37 -17.56 5.65 11.19
N LEU A 38 -17.23 6.79 10.57
CA LEU A 38 -16.22 6.86 9.51
C LEU A 38 -14.83 6.42 10.00
N LEU A 39 -14.43 6.86 11.19
CA LEU A 39 -13.17 6.45 11.83
C LEU A 39 -13.14 4.93 12.06
N CYS A 40 -14.23 4.33 12.53
CA CYS A 40 -14.32 2.88 12.70
C CYS A 40 -14.15 2.14 11.37
N HIS A 41 -14.84 2.58 10.31
CA HIS A 41 -14.69 1.98 8.97
C HIS A 41 -13.26 2.09 8.43
N PHE A 42 -12.60 3.23 8.66
CA PHE A 42 -11.21 3.44 8.30
C PHE A 42 -10.27 2.51 9.07
N LEU A 43 -10.36 2.48 10.41
CA LEU A 43 -9.44 1.73 11.26
C LEU A 43 -9.46 0.23 10.97
N LEU A 44 -10.62 -0.32 10.59
CA LEU A 44 -10.75 -1.71 10.14
C LEU A 44 -9.97 -2.02 8.84
N ASN A 45 -9.65 -1.00 8.05
CA ASN A 45 -9.02 -1.12 6.74
C ASN A 45 -7.78 -0.23 6.58
N ALA A 46 -7.22 0.28 7.68
CA ALA A 46 -6.22 1.34 7.66
C ALA A 46 -4.94 0.94 6.91
N ASP A 47 -4.50 -0.32 7.04
CA ASP A 47 -3.29 -0.82 6.35
C ASP A 47 -3.44 -0.75 4.83
N LYS A 48 -4.64 -1.00 4.33
CA LYS A 48 -4.95 -1.02 2.89
C LYS A 48 -4.87 0.38 2.28
N ALA A 49 -5.16 1.39 3.10
CA ALA A 49 -5.02 2.79 2.73
C ALA A 49 -3.58 3.32 2.88
N GLY A 50 -2.69 2.57 3.53
CA GLY A 50 -1.30 2.98 3.78
C GLY A 50 -1.12 3.78 5.08
N PHE A 51 -1.91 3.48 6.11
CA PHE A 51 -1.74 4.05 7.45
C PHE A 51 -0.54 3.40 8.17
N PHE A 52 0.45 4.20 8.55
CA PHE A 52 1.69 3.77 9.20
C PHE A 52 1.84 4.31 10.64
N LEU A 53 1.02 5.27 11.07
CA LEU A 53 1.09 5.79 12.45
C LEU A 53 0.67 4.73 13.48
N ASP A 54 1.18 4.86 14.70
CA ASP A 54 0.79 4.00 15.81
C ASP A 54 -0.71 4.17 16.12
N ARG A 55 -1.45 3.06 16.05
CA ARG A 55 -2.92 3.07 16.19
C ARG A 55 -3.35 3.41 17.61
N GLU A 56 -2.66 2.91 18.62
CA GLU A 56 -3.03 3.12 20.01
C GLU A 56 -2.79 4.57 20.40
N ARG A 57 -1.64 5.12 20.02
CA ARG A 57 -1.30 6.53 20.21
C ARG A 57 -2.26 7.43 19.47
N PHE A 58 -2.58 7.10 18.21
CA PHE A 58 -3.55 7.87 17.42
C PHE A 58 -4.94 7.88 18.09
N LEU A 59 -5.43 6.74 18.57
CA LEU A 59 -6.70 6.63 19.28
C LEU A 59 -6.70 7.38 20.61
N HIS A 60 -5.58 7.35 21.34
CA HIS A 60 -5.40 8.11 22.56
C HIS A 60 -5.46 9.62 22.28
N THR A 61 -4.79 10.10 21.22
CA THR A 61 -4.85 11.50 20.79
C THR A 61 -6.27 11.90 20.36
N LEU A 62 -7.00 11.03 19.66
CA LEU A 62 -8.40 11.27 19.29
C LEU A 62 -9.35 11.34 20.49
N SER A 63 -9.00 10.68 21.60
CA SER A 63 -9.80 10.69 22.83
C SER A 63 -9.53 11.93 23.69
N SER A 64 -8.48 12.71 23.36
CA SER A 64 -8.15 13.95 24.02
C SER A 64 -9.07 15.08 23.59
N THR A 65 -9.41 15.98 24.52
CA THR A 65 -10.27 17.15 24.27
C THR A 65 -9.67 18.10 23.21
N ASP A 66 -8.34 18.11 23.05
CA ASP A 66 -7.63 18.97 22.09
C ASP A 66 -7.23 18.22 20.80
N ALA A 67 -7.95 17.14 20.45
CA ALA A 67 -7.61 16.28 19.31
C ALA A 67 -7.40 17.06 17.99
N CYS A 68 -8.20 18.10 17.72
CA CYS A 68 -8.11 18.89 16.49
C CYS A 68 -6.88 19.80 16.43
N ALA A 69 -6.39 20.27 17.58
CA ALA A 69 -5.17 21.07 17.65
C ALA A 69 -3.92 20.17 17.54
N GLN A 70 -4.00 18.96 18.08
CA GLN A 70 -2.88 17.99 18.10
C GLN A 70 -2.76 17.20 16.79
N LEU A 71 -3.87 16.80 16.19
CA LEU A 71 -3.91 16.10 14.91
C LEU A 71 -4.03 17.13 13.77
N GLY A 72 -3.28 16.93 12.69
CA GLY A 72 -3.40 17.78 11.51
C GLY A 72 -4.79 17.66 10.88
N PHE A 73 -5.39 18.79 10.49
CA PHE A 73 -6.70 18.80 9.84
C PHE A 73 -6.70 18.01 8.51
N SER A 74 -5.56 18.01 7.82
CA SER A 74 -5.38 17.20 6.61
C SER A 74 -5.52 15.71 6.88
N LEU A 75 -4.98 15.23 8.00
CA LEU A 75 -5.00 13.82 8.38
C LEU A 75 -6.43 13.37 8.71
N ILE A 76 -7.17 14.13 9.52
CA ILE A 76 -8.52 13.71 9.91
C ILE A 76 -9.46 13.68 8.70
N ASN A 77 -9.39 14.69 7.82
CA ASN A 77 -10.19 14.71 6.60
C ASN A 77 -9.81 13.57 5.64
N ALA A 78 -8.52 13.25 5.50
CA ALA A 78 -8.07 12.11 4.70
C ALA A 78 -8.56 10.77 5.27
N ILE A 79 -8.61 10.64 6.59
CA ILE A 79 -9.16 9.45 7.28
C ILE A 79 -10.67 9.35 7.06
N CYS A 80 -11.41 10.45 7.23
CA CYS A 80 -12.86 10.49 6.99
C CYS A 80 -13.21 10.19 5.53
N LEU A 81 -12.40 10.68 4.58
CA LEU A 81 -12.50 10.36 3.16
C LEU A 81 -12.45 8.84 2.93
N TRP A 82 -11.43 8.17 3.46
CA TRP A 82 -11.31 6.71 3.34
C TRP A 82 -12.41 5.96 4.10
N GLY A 83 -12.79 6.45 5.28
CA GLY A 83 -13.93 5.91 6.05
C GLY A 83 -15.24 5.96 5.26
N ALA A 84 -15.49 7.07 4.56
CA ALA A 84 -16.67 7.24 3.72
C ALA A 84 -16.63 6.26 2.54
N ARG A 85 -15.46 6.13 1.90
CA ARG A 85 -15.24 5.20 0.79
C ARG A 85 -15.45 3.74 1.18
N PHE A 86 -15.01 3.34 2.38
CA PHE A 86 -15.17 1.98 2.88
C PHE A 86 -16.56 1.70 3.45
N SER A 87 -17.38 2.74 3.65
CA SER A 87 -18.75 2.56 4.12
C SER A 87 -19.63 2.03 2.99
N THR A 88 -20.58 1.17 3.35
CA THR A 88 -21.65 0.72 2.45
C THR A 88 -22.84 1.69 2.42
N ASP A 89 -22.86 2.69 3.31
CA ASP A 89 -23.94 3.67 3.41
C ASP A 89 -23.75 4.80 2.37
N GLU A 90 -24.75 4.97 1.50
CA GLU A 90 -24.73 5.99 0.44
C GLU A 90 -24.73 7.42 1.01
N THR A 91 -25.32 7.64 2.18
CA THR A 91 -25.34 8.96 2.82
C THR A 91 -23.95 9.37 3.30
N LEU A 92 -23.17 8.42 3.82
CA LEU A 92 -21.79 8.64 4.22
C LEU A 92 -20.88 8.83 3.00
N ARG A 93 -21.09 8.03 1.95
CA ARG A 93 -20.38 8.15 0.68
C ARG A 93 -20.64 9.47 -0.03
N ALA A 94 -21.83 10.07 0.11
CA ALA A 94 -22.12 11.39 -0.46
C ALA A 94 -21.18 12.50 0.07
N HIS A 95 -20.56 12.30 1.23
CA HIS A 95 -19.60 13.24 1.82
C HIS A 95 -18.16 13.07 1.30
N GLU A 96 -17.86 12.02 0.52
CA GLU A 96 -16.53 11.68 0.01
C GLU A 96 -15.87 12.86 -0.72
N ALA A 97 -16.59 13.49 -1.65
CA ALA A 97 -16.08 14.63 -2.43
C ALA A 97 -15.73 15.85 -1.56
N ARG A 98 -16.49 16.07 -0.48
CA ARG A 98 -16.24 17.17 0.46
C ARG A 98 -14.97 16.90 1.27
N PHE A 99 -14.84 15.71 1.86
CA PHE A 99 -13.62 15.37 2.62
C PHE A 99 -12.37 15.40 1.75
N LEU A 100 -12.47 15.01 0.47
CA LEU A 100 -11.37 15.10 -0.47
C LEU A 100 -10.92 16.56 -0.67
N ALA A 101 -11.86 17.48 -0.91
CA ALA A 101 -11.56 18.90 -1.08
C ALA A 101 -10.94 19.49 0.19
N SER A 102 -11.53 19.19 1.36
CA SER A 102 -11.03 19.67 2.65
C SER A 102 -9.64 19.13 2.99
N ALA A 103 -9.39 17.83 2.77
CA ALA A 103 -8.08 17.22 3.01
C ALA A 103 -6.99 17.84 2.13
N ALA A 104 -7.29 18.06 0.84
CA ALA A 104 -6.37 18.67 -0.10
C ALA A 104 -6.01 20.12 0.29
N GLN A 105 -7.01 20.91 0.70
CA GLN A 105 -6.80 22.30 1.15
C GLN A 105 -6.03 22.36 2.46
N ALA A 106 -6.41 21.55 3.45
CA ALA A 106 -5.77 21.51 4.76
C ALA A 106 -4.32 21.02 4.67
N HIS A 107 -3.98 20.14 3.72
CA HIS A 107 -2.61 19.65 3.54
C HIS A 107 -1.63 20.80 3.24
N VAL A 108 -2.01 21.75 2.39
CA VAL A 108 -1.19 22.93 2.08
C VAL A 108 -0.98 23.81 3.32
N GLN A 109 -1.98 23.92 4.19
CA GLN A 109 -1.91 24.70 5.42
C GLN A 109 -1.05 24.01 6.50
N ASP A 110 -1.17 22.69 6.62
CA ASP A 110 -0.40 21.89 7.58
C ASP A 110 1.11 21.89 7.23
N LEU A 111 1.47 21.99 5.94
CA LEU A 111 2.86 22.15 5.49
C LEU A 111 3.52 23.45 5.97
N ALA A 112 2.73 24.49 6.26
CA ALA A 112 3.25 25.77 6.75
C ALA A 112 3.56 25.73 8.26
N ARG A 113 3.18 24.66 8.98
CA ARG A 113 3.39 24.53 10.43
C ARG A 113 4.75 23.89 10.72
N ASP A 114 5.49 24.46 11.67
CA ASP A 114 6.90 24.08 11.91
C ASP A 114 7.13 22.98 12.97
N HIS A 115 6.10 22.25 13.39
CA HIS A 115 6.25 21.22 14.44
C HIS A 115 6.45 19.81 13.85
N LEU A 116 7.37 19.03 14.43
CA LEU A 116 7.73 17.68 13.99
C LEU A 116 6.52 16.72 13.89
N HIS A 117 5.61 16.75 14.88
CA HIS A 117 4.40 15.92 14.86
C HIS A 117 3.45 16.30 13.71
N HIS A 118 3.38 17.58 13.34
CA HIS A 118 2.60 18.01 12.19
C HIS A 118 3.23 17.54 10.86
N LEU A 119 4.56 17.43 10.79
CA LEU A 119 5.22 16.85 9.61
C LEU A 119 4.83 15.38 9.44
N LEU A 120 4.83 14.56 10.49
CA LEU A 120 4.38 13.16 10.43
C LEU A 120 2.91 13.05 10.01
N HIS A 121 2.03 13.87 10.59
CA HIS A 121 0.61 13.90 10.20
C HIS A 121 0.42 14.35 8.74
N SER A 122 1.21 15.32 8.28
CA SER A 122 1.19 15.79 6.89
C SER A 122 1.68 14.71 5.92
N ILE A 123 2.75 13.99 6.27
CA ILE A 123 3.22 12.82 5.51
C ILE A 123 2.13 11.75 5.44
N GLN A 124 1.53 11.38 6.58
CA GLN A 124 0.47 10.38 6.61
C GLN A 124 -0.74 10.80 5.77
N ALA A 125 -1.16 12.06 5.84
CA ALA A 125 -2.25 12.60 5.04
C ALA A 125 -1.92 12.54 3.53
N ALA A 126 -0.69 12.92 3.15
CA ALA A 126 -0.23 12.85 1.76
C ALA A 126 -0.21 11.41 1.23
N VAL A 127 0.26 10.43 2.04
CA VAL A 127 0.24 9.00 1.66
C VAL A 127 -1.20 8.51 1.46
N LEU A 128 -2.12 8.85 2.36
CA LEU A 128 -3.54 8.49 2.25
C LEU A 128 -4.17 9.09 0.99
N LEU A 129 -3.90 10.37 0.70
CA LEU A 129 -4.39 11.05 -0.51
C LEU A 129 -3.80 10.44 -1.78
N ALA A 130 -2.50 10.13 -1.78
CA ALA A 130 -1.82 9.50 -2.91
C ALA A 130 -2.49 8.16 -3.25
N ASN A 131 -2.63 7.28 -2.25
CA ASN A 131 -3.29 5.98 -2.41
C ASN A 131 -4.74 6.10 -2.84
N TYR A 132 -5.46 7.12 -2.38
CA TYR A 132 -6.84 7.37 -2.79
C TYR A 132 -6.89 7.73 -4.28
N PHE A 133 -6.06 8.68 -4.72
CA PHE A 133 -6.03 9.05 -6.14
C PHE A 133 -5.57 7.90 -7.03
N PHE A 134 -4.61 7.07 -6.57
CA PHE A 134 -4.26 5.85 -7.29
C PHE A 134 -5.43 4.89 -7.37
N ALA A 135 -6.15 4.62 -6.28
CA ALA A 135 -7.34 3.77 -6.26
C ALA A 135 -8.44 4.24 -7.23
N MET A 136 -8.63 5.55 -7.35
CA MET A 136 -9.57 6.17 -8.28
C MET A 136 -9.05 6.22 -9.73
N GLY A 137 -7.84 5.72 -9.99
CA GLY A 137 -7.22 5.73 -11.32
C GLY A 137 -6.76 7.11 -11.78
N CYS A 138 -6.59 8.05 -10.86
CA CYS A 138 -6.08 9.41 -11.08
C CYS A 138 -4.56 9.45 -10.82
N ILE A 139 -3.80 8.70 -11.63
CA ILE A 139 -2.37 8.44 -11.42
C ILE A 139 -1.55 9.71 -11.22
N LEU A 140 -1.76 10.75 -12.04
CA LEU A 140 -1.00 12.00 -11.95
C LEU A 140 -1.18 12.71 -10.59
N LYS A 141 -2.41 12.78 -10.09
CA LYS A 141 -2.70 13.34 -8.76
C LYS A 141 -2.12 12.47 -7.65
N GLY A 142 -2.19 11.15 -7.79
CA GLY A 142 -1.55 10.22 -6.86
C GLY A 142 -0.05 10.47 -6.73
N ARG A 143 0.64 10.63 -7.88
CA ARG A 143 2.07 10.96 -7.90
C ARG A 143 2.37 12.33 -7.30
N TYR A 144 1.53 13.32 -7.53
CA TYR A 144 1.70 14.64 -6.91
C TYR A 144 1.78 14.54 -5.38
N TYR A 145 0.83 13.84 -4.73
CA TYR A 145 0.84 13.67 -3.28
C TYR A 145 1.95 12.74 -2.80
N CYS A 146 2.31 11.72 -3.56
CA CYS A 146 3.46 10.86 -3.25
C CYS A 146 4.77 11.66 -3.25
N ASN A 147 4.99 12.50 -4.26
CA ASN A 147 6.14 13.40 -4.33
C ASN A 147 6.14 14.44 -3.22
N ALA A 148 4.96 14.97 -2.85
CA ALA A 148 4.84 15.85 -1.69
C ALA A 148 5.26 15.14 -0.40
N ALA A 149 4.80 13.90 -0.19
CA ALA A 149 5.19 13.10 0.96
C ALA A 149 6.71 12.84 1.00
N VAL A 150 7.34 12.55 -0.15
CA VAL A 150 8.80 12.41 -0.30
C VAL A 150 9.53 13.70 0.07
N ALA A 151 9.04 14.85 -0.39
CA ALA A 151 9.67 16.13 -0.10
C ALA A 151 9.64 16.43 1.41
N VAL A 152 8.49 16.21 2.06
CA VAL A 152 8.34 16.41 3.51
C VAL A 152 9.15 15.38 4.30
N SER A 153 9.22 14.14 3.84
CA SER A 153 10.00 13.09 4.51
C SER A 153 11.51 13.37 4.47
N ARG A 154 12.01 14.00 3.39
CA ARG A 154 13.40 14.49 3.36
C ARG A 154 13.64 15.62 4.37
N VAL A 155 12.68 16.53 4.55
CA VAL A 155 12.75 17.55 5.61
C VAL A 155 12.77 16.91 6.98
N LEU A 156 11.93 15.90 7.22
CA LEU A 156 11.92 15.12 8.44
C LEU A 156 13.28 14.44 8.68
N GLN A 157 13.84 13.80 7.65
CA GLN A 157 15.14 13.13 7.72
C GLN A 157 16.28 14.10 8.09
N MET A 158 16.28 15.32 7.55
CA MET A 158 17.28 16.34 7.92
C MET A 158 17.15 16.83 9.36
N ARG A 159 15.96 16.72 9.96
CA ARG A 159 15.69 17.15 11.34
C ARG A 159 15.93 16.06 12.38
N CYS A 160 16.10 14.80 11.95
CA CYS A 160 16.20 13.65 12.84
C CYS A 160 17.57 12.98 12.74
N ASP A 161 18.43 13.19 13.74
CA ASP A 161 19.77 12.58 13.85
C ASP A 161 19.73 11.11 14.33
N ALA A 162 18.70 10.35 13.92
CA ALA A 162 18.27 9.01 14.38
C ALA A 162 17.29 9.04 15.57
N GLY A 163 15.97 9.09 15.33
CA GLY A 163 15.09 9.59 16.39
C GLY A 163 13.61 9.18 16.48
N SER A 164 13.14 8.05 15.95
CA SER A 164 11.99 7.28 16.53
C SER A 164 11.62 6.11 15.61
N SER A 165 10.81 5.16 16.10
CA SER A 165 10.27 4.11 15.22
C SER A 165 9.32 4.69 14.17
N GLU A 166 8.41 5.59 14.57
CA GLU A 166 7.38 6.15 13.69
C GLU A 166 7.98 6.93 12.51
N GLU A 167 9.09 7.66 12.72
CA GLU A 167 9.79 8.36 11.63
C GLU A 167 10.38 7.39 10.60
N ARG A 168 10.94 6.27 11.06
CA ARG A 168 11.45 5.23 10.17
C ARG A 168 10.31 4.57 9.40
N ASP A 169 9.19 4.29 10.08
CA ASP A 169 8.00 3.71 9.48
C ASP A 169 7.40 4.67 8.43
N ALA A 170 7.37 5.98 8.73
CA ALA A 170 6.95 7.03 7.80
C ALA A 170 7.84 7.10 6.55
N LEU A 171 9.16 7.15 6.74
CA LEU A 171 10.14 7.16 5.65
C LEU A 171 9.94 5.92 4.77
N CYS A 172 9.93 4.74 5.37
CA CYS A 172 9.78 3.50 4.63
C CYS A 172 8.40 3.41 3.94
N ALA A 173 7.32 4.00 4.49
CA ALA A 173 5.99 4.05 3.85
C ALA A 173 6.00 4.87 2.58
N VAL A 174 6.55 6.06 2.67
CA VAL A 174 6.65 7.00 1.57
C VAL A 174 7.50 6.42 0.46
N PHE A 175 8.68 5.89 0.79
CA PHE A 175 9.57 5.31 -0.21
C PHE A 175 9.01 4.04 -0.82
N THR A 176 8.39 3.16 -0.01
CA THR A 176 7.72 1.96 -0.55
C THR A 176 6.60 2.35 -1.50
N ALA A 177 5.79 3.34 -1.16
CA ALA A 177 4.73 3.82 -2.04
C ALA A 177 5.30 4.37 -3.37
N ASP A 178 6.32 5.25 -3.33
CA ASP A 178 6.91 5.81 -4.55
C ASP A 178 7.55 4.72 -5.43
N ILE A 179 8.39 3.87 -4.85
CA ILE A 179 9.10 2.79 -5.53
C ILE A 179 8.10 1.82 -6.15
N LEU A 180 7.12 1.37 -5.37
CA LEU A 180 6.18 0.35 -5.78
C LEU A 180 5.24 0.86 -6.89
N TRP A 181 4.66 2.05 -6.73
CA TRP A 181 3.79 2.63 -7.76
C TRP A 181 4.57 2.98 -9.02
N SER A 182 5.79 3.48 -8.90
CA SER A 182 6.65 3.74 -10.07
C SER A 182 6.99 2.46 -10.82
N ALA A 183 7.42 1.41 -10.11
CA ALA A 183 7.77 0.14 -10.74
C ALA A 183 6.55 -0.59 -11.33
N ALA A 184 5.40 -0.56 -10.66
CA ALA A 184 4.18 -1.20 -11.14
C ALA A 184 3.61 -0.50 -12.39
N LEU A 185 3.72 0.83 -12.47
CA LEU A 185 3.26 1.61 -13.61
C LEU A 185 4.32 1.82 -14.69
N SER A 186 5.52 1.24 -14.52
CA SER A 186 6.68 1.44 -15.40
C SER A 186 7.05 2.91 -15.60
N LEU A 187 6.95 3.69 -14.52
CA LEU A 187 7.33 5.10 -14.45
C LEU A 187 8.69 5.25 -13.76
N PRO A 188 9.45 6.33 -14.03
CA PRO A 188 10.69 6.58 -13.30
C PRO A 188 10.39 6.90 -11.84
N SER A 189 11.08 6.21 -10.92
CA SER A 189 11.10 6.54 -9.49
C SER A 189 11.88 7.84 -9.27
N HIS A 190 11.42 8.68 -8.36
CA HIS A 190 12.09 9.95 -8.04
C HIS A 190 13.05 9.84 -6.85
N VAL A 191 13.08 8.67 -6.20
CA VAL A 191 13.88 8.43 -5.00
C VAL A 191 14.82 7.25 -5.20
N ASP A 192 16.07 7.44 -4.79
CA ASP A 192 17.01 6.35 -4.55
C ASP A 192 16.67 5.61 -3.25
N ILE A 193 16.82 4.29 -3.26
CA ILE A 193 16.52 3.43 -2.11
C ILE A 193 17.36 3.89 -0.91
N PRO A 194 16.75 4.24 0.24
CA PRO A 194 17.48 4.62 1.44
C PRO A 194 18.51 3.56 1.84
N GLN A 195 19.74 3.99 2.15
CA GLN A 195 20.84 3.08 2.55
C GLN A 195 20.50 2.24 3.78
N CYS A 196 19.64 2.72 4.69
CA CYS A 196 19.18 1.98 5.86
C CYS A 196 18.42 0.70 5.51
N LEU A 197 17.76 0.66 4.34
CA LEU A 197 17.02 -0.51 3.84
C LEU A 197 17.91 -1.50 3.07
N GLN A 198 19.13 -1.08 2.71
CA GLN A 198 20.11 -1.95 2.04
C GLN A 198 20.86 -2.85 3.04
N SER A 199 20.76 -2.59 4.34
CA SER A 199 21.45 -3.37 5.36
C SER A 199 20.83 -4.77 5.52
N ARG A 200 21.68 -5.79 5.39
CA ARG A 200 21.36 -7.22 5.27
C ARG A 200 20.69 -7.87 6.49
N ARG A 201 20.58 -7.21 7.65
CA ARG A 201 20.66 -7.93 8.94
C ARG A 201 19.40 -8.15 9.81
N SER A 202 18.23 -7.55 9.60
CA SER A 202 17.19 -7.56 10.67
C SER A 202 16.00 -8.52 10.55
N VAL A 203 15.65 -9.04 9.37
CA VAL A 203 14.30 -9.63 9.19
C VAL A 203 14.13 -11.01 9.83
N LEU A 204 15.21 -11.79 9.99
CA LEU A 204 15.12 -13.17 10.51
C LEU A 204 15.25 -13.28 12.04
N GLU A 205 15.78 -12.26 12.73
CA GLU A 205 15.94 -12.29 14.20
C GLU A 205 14.75 -11.68 14.96
N TYR A 206 13.85 -10.94 14.29
CA TYR A 206 12.80 -10.16 14.95
C TYR A 206 11.40 -10.80 15.01
N THR A 207 11.21 -11.96 14.37
CA THR A 207 9.89 -12.59 14.16
C THR A 207 9.27 -13.24 15.42
N ILE A 208 9.96 -13.27 16.56
CA ILE A 208 9.54 -14.06 17.75
C ILE A 208 8.90 -13.22 18.87
N ALA A 209 8.87 -11.88 18.77
CA ALA A 209 8.20 -11.03 19.76
C ALA A 209 6.89 -10.43 19.20
N ASN A 210 5.77 -10.75 19.84
CA ASN A 210 4.40 -10.53 19.36
C ASN A 210 3.97 -9.06 19.06
N ASP A 211 4.81 -8.06 19.32
CA ASP A 211 4.56 -6.63 18.99
C ASP A 211 5.28 -6.14 17.71
N HIS A 212 6.01 -7.02 17.01
CA HIS A 212 6.83 -6.65 15.83
C HIS A 212 6.36 -7.27 14.51
N VAL A 213 5.20 -7.92 14.51
CA VAL A 213 4.65 -8.58 13.34
C VAL A 213 4.36 -7.56 12.22
N ASP A 214 3.74 -6.44 12.55
CA ASP A 214 3.44 -5.38 11.58
C ASP A 214 4.70 -4.74 10.97
N ARG A 215 5.74 -4.51 11.81
CA ARG A 215 7.03 -3.97 11.35
C ARG A 215 7.75 -4.94 10.42
N THR A 216 7.72 -6.23 10.73
CA THR A 216 8.35 -7.28 9.90
C THR A 216 7.73 -7.33 8.51
N PHE A 217 6.39 -7.26 8.39
CA PHE A 217 5.73 -7.26 7.09
C PHE A 217 6.00 -5.99 6.28
N PHE A 218 6.07 -4.87 6.97
CA PHE A 218 6.42 -3.61 6.37
C PHE A 218 7.83 -3.62 5.75
N GLU A 219 8.82 -4.12 6.49
CA GLU A 219 10.19 -4.31 6.00
C GLU A 219 10.23 -5.27 4.80
N LEU A 220 9.51 -6.40 4.88
CA LEU A 220 9.41 -7.37 3.79
C LEU A 220 8.80 -6.75 2.52
N ARG A 221 7.73 -5.98 2.65
CA ARG A 221 7.11 -5.27 1.52
C ARG A 221 8.06 -4.26 0.91
N THR A 222 8.75 -3.50 1.74
CA THR A 222 9.75 -2.52 1.29
C THR A 222 10.86 -3.21 0.48
N LYS A 223 11.38 -4.35 0.97
CA LYS A 223 12.38 -5.15 0.25
C LYS A 223 11.84 -5.67 -1.08
N ALA A 224 10.64 -6.24 -1.10
CA ALA A 224 10.00 -6.74 -2.32
C ALA A 224 9.81 -5.61 -3.35
N ALA A 225 9.33 -4.43 -2.92
CA ALA A 225 9.16 -3.27 -3.78
C ALA A 225 10.50 -2.79 -4.36
N SER A 226 11.55 -2.71 -3.54
CA SER A 226 12.89 -2.33 -3.99
C SER A 226 13.44 -3.29 -5.05
N LEU A 227 13.16 -4.59 -4.91
CA LEU A 227 13.61 -5.61 -5.82
C LEU A 227 12.86 -5.55 -7.14
N LEU A 228 11.54 -5.37 -7.09
CA LEU A 228 10.71 -5.14 -8.28
C LEU A 228 11.17 -3.92 -9.07
N GLU A 229 11.55 -2.84 -8.39
CA GLU A 229 12.05 -1.63 -9.03
C GLU A 229 13.40 -1.84 -9.72
N ARG A 230 14.36 -2.47 -9.03
CA ARG A 230 15.66 -2.81 -9.61
C ARG A 230 15.51 -3.70 -10.84
N VAL A 231 14.63 -4.71 -10.77
CA VAL A 231 14.31 -5.57 -11.91
C VAL A 231 13.65 -4.77 -13.04
N SER A 232 12.73 -3.86 -12.72
CA SER A 232 12.08 -3.03 -13.74
C SER A 232 13.07 -2.11 -14.45
N ARG A 233 14.02 -1.51 -13.71
CA ARG A 233 15.13 -0.72 -14.29
C ARG A 233 16.02 -1.58 -15.18
N PHE A 234 16.38 -2.78 -14.73
CA PHE A 234 17.14 -3.75 -15.52
C PHE A 234 16.42 -4.13 -16.83
N ALA A 235 15.11 -4.45 -16.75
CA ALA A 235 14.30 -4.77 -17.92
C ALA A 235 14.20 -3.61 -18.92
N SER A 236 14.15 -2.36 -18.45
CA SER A 236 14.19 -1.18 -19.33
C SER A 236 15.57 -0.93 -19.95
N SER A 237 16.66 -1.33 -19.29
CA SER A 237 18.04 -1.12 -19.75
C SER A 237 18.50 -2.12 -20.81
N THR A 238 18.00 -3.37 -20.74
CA THR A 238 18.40 -4.48 -21.63
C THR A 238 17.96 -4.30 -23.09
N GLY A 239 17.25 -3.22 -23.43
CA GLY A 239 17.03 -2.79 -24.82
C GLY A 239 18.31 -2.28 -25.53
N ASN A 240 19.39 -1.99 -24.80
CA ASN A 240 20.70 -1.62 -25.34
C ASN A 240 21.76 -2.68 -24.96
N PRO A 241 22.10 -3.62 -25.85
CA PRO A 241 22.89 -4.80 -25.49
C PRO A 241 24.38 -4.48 -25.34
N THR A 242 24.85 -4.27 -24.11
CA THR A 242 26.26 -4.48 -23.75
C THR A 242 26.42 -5.90 -23.21
N ILE A 243 26.71 -6.82 -24.13
CA ILE A 243 26.63 -8.30 -24.06
C ILE A 243 27.30 -8.98 -22.84
N GLY A 244 28.10 -8.27 -22.02
CA GLY A 244 28.75 -8.83 -20.82
C GLY A 244 28.26 -8.31 -19.47
N GLN A 245 27.71 -7.09 -19.41
CA GLN A 245 27.31 -6.44 -18.15
C GLN A 245 25.94 -6.91 -17.66
N ASP A 246 25.09 -7.34 -18.60
CA ASP A 246 23.72 -7.77 -18.31
C ASP A 246 23.66 -9.10 -17.55
N ASN A 247 24.62 -10.01 -17.76
CA ASN A 247 24.62 -11.33 -17.12
C ASN A 247 24.91 -11.26 -15.62
N ALA A 248 25.92 -10.49 -15.19
CA ALA A 248 26.25 -10.37 -13.76
C ALA A 248 25.14 -9.65 -12.97
N ALA A 249 24.51 -8.62 -13.58
CA ALA A 249 23.37 -7.93 -12.99
C ALA A 249 22.16 -8.86 -12.88
N PHE A 250 21.90 -9.66 -13.91
CA PHE A 250 20.85 -10.68 -13.90
C PHE A 250 21.07 -11.70 -12.78
N ASP A 251 22.29 -12.28 -12.66
CA ASP A 251 22.61 -13.27 -11.63
C ASP A 251 22.45 -12.69 -10.21
N SER A 252 22.89 -11.44 -10.01
CA SER A 252 22.71 -10.75 -8.73
C SER A 252 21.23 -10.58 -8.36
N LEU A 253 20.39 -10.18 -9.33
CA LEU A 253 18.95 -10.02 -9.12
C LEU A 253 18.25 -11.36 -8.92
N HIS A 254 18.68 -12.41 -9.63
CA HIS A 254 18.15 -13.76 -9.45
C HIS A 254 18.42 -14.28 -8.03
N ILE A 255 19.66 -14.17 -7.55
CA ILE A 255 20.04 -14.58 -6.19
C ILE A 255 19.23 -13.81 -5.15
N ALA A 256 19.03 -12.50 -5.35
CA ALA A 256 18.24 -11.68 -4.44
C ALA A 256 16.75 -12.08 -4.42
N LEU A 257 16.17 -12.46 -5.57
CA LEU A 257 14.80 -12.99 -5.65
C LEU A 257 14.65 -14.33 -4.94
N ASP A 258 15.59 -15.26 -5.14
CA ASP A 258 15.56 -16.56 -4.48
C ASP A 258 15.67 -16.41 -2.96
N GLN A 259 16.54 -15.50 -2.49
CA GLN A 259 16.64 -15.16 -1.07
C GLN A 259 15.34 -14.53 -0.55
N MET A 260 14.71 -13.63 -1.31
CA MET A 260 13.43 -13.04 -0.93
C MET A 260 12.34 -14.11 -0.79
N MET A 261 12.19 -14.99 -1.78
CA MET A 261 11.20 -16.07 -1.75
C MET A 261 11.43 -17.03 -0.57
N ALA A 262 12.69 -17.37 -0.27
CA ALA A 262 13.03 -18.23 0.87
C ALA A 262 12.73 -17.58 2.23
N MET A 263 12.72 -16.24 2.32
CA MET A 263 12.39 -15.51 3.55
C MET A 263 10.88 -15.34 3.77
N LEU A 264 10.05 -15.52 2.74
CA LEU A 264 8.62 -15.24 2.86
C LEU A 264 7.89 -16.33 3.66
N PRO A 265 7.09 -15.95 4.68
CA PRO A 265 6.20 -16.89 5.33
C PRO A 265 5.17 -17.45 4.34
N PRO A 266 4.81 -18.73 4.44
CA PRO A 266 3.73 -19.30 3.63
C PRO A 266 2.39 -18.71 4.04
N VAL A 267 1.53 -18.48 3.06
CA VAL A 267 0.27 -17.73 3.20
C VAL A 267 -0.78 -18.54 3.98
N GLU A 268 -0.71 -19.87 3.91
CA GLU A 268 -1.64 -20.81 4.55
C GLU A 268 -1.54 -20.85 6.07
N ARG A 269 -0.44 -20.35 6.65
CA ARG A 269 -0.18 -20.46 8.09
C ARG A 269 -0.91 -19.42 8.94
N THR A 270 -1.48 -18.39 8.33
CA THR A 270 -2.17 -17.31 9.05
C THR A 270 -3.67 -17.38 8.83
N THR A 271 -4.44 -17.19 9.90
CA THR A 271 -5.89 -17.01 9.85
C THR A 271 -6.29 -15.54 9.96
N ASP A 272 -5.33 -14.65 10.27
CA ASP A 272 -5.58 -13.22 10.34
C ASP A 272 -5.65 -12.63 8.93
N HIS A 273 -6.83 -12.19 8.52
CA HIS A 273 -7.07 -11.57 7.21
C HIS A 273 -6.20 -10.35 6.93
N ARG A 274 -5.80 -9.60 7.96
CA ARG A 274 -4.91 -8.44 7.79
C ARG A 274 -3.54 -8.89 7.33
N VAL A 275 -2.94 -9.81 8.08
CA VAL A 275 -1.64 -10.43 7.77
C VAL A 275 -1.69 -11.16 6.43
N LEU A 276 -2.78 -11.86 6.16
CA LEU A 276 -3.00 -12.59 4.92
C LEU A 276 -2.95 -11.67 3.70
N ASN A 277 -3.65 -10.53 3.73
CA ASN A 277 -3.67 -9.57 2.62
C ASN A 277 -2.28 -8.96 2.37
N GLU A 278 -1.56 -8.66 3.44
CA GLU A 278 -0.22 -8.10 3.32
C GLU A 278 0.75 -9.13 2.72
N LEU A 279 0.71 -10.38 3.19
CA LEU A 279 1.48 -11.49 2.62
C LEU A 279 1.15 -11.73 1.15
N VAL A 280 -0.14 -11.79 0.80
CA VAL A 280 -0.58 -11.94 -0.60
C VAL A 280 -0.02 -10.80 -1.47
N THR A 281 -0.03 -9.57 -0.96
CA THR A 281 0.55 -8.42 -1.66
C THR A 281 2.06 -8.58 -1.86
N ILE A 282 2.79 -8.95 -0.81
CA ILE A 282 4.25 -9.12 -0.86
C ILE A 282 4.64 -10.26 -1.83
N HIS A 283 4.00 -11.42 -1.72
CA HIS A 283 4.22 -12.56 -2.63
C HIS A 283 3.92 -12.18 -4.08
N THR A 284 2.83 -11.46 -4.33
CA THR A 284 2.48 -10.98 -5.68
C THR A 284 3.57 -10.03 -6.22
N ILE A 285 4.07 -9.09 -5.41
CA ILE A 285 5.17 -8.20 -5.80
C ILE A 285 6.41 -9.01 -6.19
N THR A 286 6.78 -10.01 -5.38
CA THR A 286 7.94 -10.88 -5.62
C THR A 286 7.79 -11.70 -6.90
N HIS A 287 6.61 -12.29 -7.16
CA HIS A 287 6.37 -13.02 -8.39
C HIS A 287 6.33 -12.11 -9.63
N VAL A 288 5.78 -10.89 -9.52
CA VAL A 288 5.84 -9.91 -10.63
C VAL A 288 7.28 -9.51 -10.92
N ALA A 289 8.12 -9.35 -9.89
CA ALA A 289 9.55 -9.11 -10.08
C ALA A 289 10.22 -10.30 -10.79
N GLN A 290 9.91 -11.53 -10.39
CA GLN A 290 10.40 -12.74 -11.08
C GLN A 290 9.96 -12.78 -12.55
N ILE A 291 8.68 -12.54 -12.84
CA ILE A 291 8.15 -12.47 -14.20
C ILE A 291 8.92 -11.44 -15.03
N LYS A 292 9.11 -10.23 -14.51
CA LYS A 292 9.83 -9.17 -15.22
C LYS A 292 11.30 -9.55 -15.48
N LEU A 293 11.99 -10.13 -14.50
CA LEU A 293 13.39 -10.54 -14.66
C LEU A 293 13.55 -11.58 -15.78
N TYR A 294 12.66 -12.58 -15.80
CA TYR A 294 12.74 -13.67 -16.77
C TYR A 294 12.05 -13.38 -18.11
N SER A 295 11.32 -12.26 -18.24
CA SER A 295 10.57 -11.91 -19.46
C SER A 295 11.45 -11.72 -20.71
N SER A 296 12.69 -11.25 -20.53
CA SER A 296 13.70 -11.10 -21.59
C SER A 296 14.49 -12.38 -21.87
N SER A 297 14.41 -13.36 -20.97
CA SER A 297 15.13 -14.64 -21.09
C SER A 297 14.30 -15.69 -21.85
N ALA A 298 14.96 -16.73 -22.36
CA ALA A 298 14.27 -17.89 -22.94
C ALA A 298 13.54 -18.77 -21.89
N CYS A 299 13.63 -18.46 -20.59
CA CYS A 299 13.12 -19.28 -19.49
C CYS A 299 11.60 -19.16 -19.27
N THR A 300 10.83 -19.57 -20.28
CA THR A 300 9.36 -19.55 -20.27
C THR A 300 8.77 -20.32 -19.07
N GLY A 301 9.44 -21.39 -18.60
CA GLY A 301 8.99 -22.19 -17.45
C GLY A 301 8.93 -21.40 -16.14
N LYS A 302 9.97 -20.63 -15.81
CA LYS A 302 10.00 -19.81 -14.58
C LYS A 302 8.96 -18.69 -14.60
N VAL A 303 8.71 -18.11 -15.77
CA VAL A 303 7.67 -17.09 -15.96
C VAL A 303 6.27 -17.70 -15.75
N LEU A 304 6.02 -18.88 -16.30
CA LEU A 304 4.76 -19.60 -16.12
C LEU A 304 4.53 -19.97 -14.65
N GLU A 305 5.55 -20.52 -13.99
CA GLU A 305 5.49 -20.91 -12.57
C GLU A 305 5.13 -19.71 -11.68
N ALA A 306 5.84 -18.58 -11.84
CA ALA A 306 5.57 -17.37 -11.07
C ALA A 306 4.15 -16.79 -11.34
N ALA A 307 3.69 -16.84 -12.59
CA ALA A 307 2.35 -16.38 -12.95
C ALA A 307 1.25 -17.27 -12.33
N LEU A 308 1.42 -18.59 -12.39
CA LEU A 308 0.46 -19.54 -11.80
C LEU A 308 0.46 -19.45 -10.26
N ALA A 309 1.64 -19.33 -9.63
CA ALA A 309 1.75 -19.11 -8.19
C ALA A 309 1.01 -17.84 -7.77
N SER A 310 1.14 -16.74 -8.53
CA SER A 310 0.40 -15.50 -8.28
C SER A 310 -1.11 -15.67 -8.38
N VAL A 311 -1.60 -16.48 -9.32
CA VAL A 311 -3.04 -16.75 -9.48
C VAL A 311 -3.55 -17.66 -8.36
N ALA A 312 -2.74 -18.62 -7.89
CA ALA A 312 -3.10 -19.45 -6.73
C ALA A 312 -3.34 -18.60 -5.47
N LEU A 313 -2.63 -17.48 -5.31
CA LEU A 313 -2.82 -16.57 -4.17
C LEU A 313 -4.22 -15.91 -4.13
N LEU A 314 -4.92 -15.85 -5.27
CA LEU A 314 -6.25 -15.21 -5.34
C LEU A 314 -7.27 -15.90 -4.42
N GLN A 315 -7.10 -17.19 -4.13
CA GLN A 315 -7.98 -17.93 -3.22
C GLN A 315 -7.99 -17.34 -1.79
N PHE A 316 -6.93 -16.63 -1.41
CA PHE A 316 -6.79 -16.03 -0.08
C PHE A 316 -7.35 -14.60 0.02
N THR A 317 -7.76 -14.00 -1.10
CA THR A 317 -8.30 -12.62 -1.11
C THR A 317 -9.73 -12.54 -0.58
N GLY A 318 -10.50 -13.64 -0.68
CA GLY A 318 -11.68 -13.93 0.16
C GLY A 318 -12.75 -12.83 0.29
N GLY A 319 -12.95 -11.98 -0.72
CA GLY A 319 -13.90 -10.85 -0.67
C GLY A 319 -13.47 -9.70 0.25
N VAL A 320 -12.26 -9.76 0.81
CA VAL A 320 -11.68 -8.69 1.60
C VAL A 320 -11.15 -7.60 0.68
N LEU A 321 -11.26 -6.33 1.07
CA LEU A 321 -10.66 -5.22 0.31
C LEU A 321 -9.15 -5.46 0.11
N VAL A 322 -8.69 -5.36 -1.13
CA VAL A 322 -7.30 -5.58 -1.54
C VAL A 322 -6.59 -4.23 -1.73
N SER A 323 -5.27 -4.17 -1.55
CA SER A 323 -4.52 -2.93 -1.80
C SER A 323 -4.67 -2.49 -3.27
N PRO A 324 -4.91 -1.19 -3.56
CA PRO A 324 -5.11 -0.71 -4.94
C PRO A 324 -3.95 -1.01 -5.89
N ILE A 325 -2.73 -1.18 -5.36
CA ILE A 325 -1.54 -1.56 -6.14
C ILE A 325 -1.68 -2.90 -6.84
N MET A 326 -2.58 -3.76 -6.38
CA MET A 326 -2.79 -5.07 -7.00
C MET A 326 -3.33 -4.94 -8.43
N ALA A 327 -4.00 -3.84 -8.78
CA ALA A 327 -4.48 -3.62 -10.15
C ALA A 327 -3.36 -3.65 -11.22
N PRO A 328 -2.31 -2.82 -11.15
CA PRO A 328 -1.21 -2.89 -12.11
C PRO A 328 -0.37 -4.18 -11.99
N LEU A 329 -0.24 -4.76 -10.79
CA LEU A 329 0.47 -6.04 -10.61
C LEU A 329 -0.25 -7.20 -11.31
N TRP A 330 -1.56 -7.34 -11.08
CA TRP A 330 -2.41 -8.33 -11.73
C TRP A 330 -2.50 -8.09 -13.24
N THR A 331 -2.48 -6.83 -13.68
CA THR A 331 -2.40 -6.53 -15.12
C THR A 331 -1.13 -7.08 -15.75
N THR A 332 0.01 -6.94 -15.08
CA THR A 332 1.30 -7.50 -15.54
C THR A 332 1.22 -9.03 -15.64
N ILE A 333 0.62 -9.68 -14.65
CA ILE A 333 0.41 -11.15 -14.66
C ILE A 333 -0.52 -11.55 -15.81
N ALA A 334 -1.65 -10.85 -16.00
CA ALA A 334 -2.60 -11.12 -17.08
C ALA A 334 -1.97 -10.95 -18.47
N HIS A 335 -1.18 -9.90 -18.69
CA HIS A 335 -0.43 -9.71 -19.95
C HIS A 335 0.55 -10.86 -20.20
N THR A 336 1.20 -11.32 -19.14
CA THR A 336 2.13 -12.46 -19.19
C THR A 336 1.40 -13.74 -19.55
N LEU A 337 0.29 -14.05 -18.87
CA LEU A 337 -0.55 -15.22 -19.16
C LEU A 337 -1.11 -15.18 -20.59
N ASN A 338 -1.58 -14.02 -21.07
CA ASN A 338 -2.00 -13.82 -22.47
C ASN A 338 -0.88 -14.10 -23.48
N THR A 339 0.35 -13.72 -23.14
CA THR A 339 1.53 -13.98 -23.99
C THR A 339 1.90 -15.46 -23.98
N LEU A 340 1.84 -16.11 -22.81
CA LEU A 340 2.10 -17.54 -22.65
C LEU A 340 1.02 -18.39 -23.32
N GLN A 341 -0.25 -17.99 -23.26
CA GLN A 341 -1.37 -18.68 -23.90
C GLN A 341 -1.13 -18.78 -25.42
N ARG A 342 -0.73 -17.66 -26.05
CA ARG A 342 -0.40 -17.60 -27.48
C ARG A 342 0.79 -18.48 -27.86
N LYS A 343 1.74 -18.70 -26.95
CA LYS A 343 2.94 -19.52 -27.20
C LYS A 343 2.70 -21.00 -26.95
N LEU A 344 2.05 -21.35 -25.83
CA LEU A 344 1.99 -22.71 -25.30
C LEU A 344 0.66 -23.41 -25.57
N HIS A 345 -0.43 -22.68 -25.84
CA HIS A 345 -1.78 -23.21 -26.04
C HIS A 345 -2.25 -24.16 -24.91
N CYS A 346 -1.78 -23.94 -23.68
CA CYS A 346 -2.06 -24.81 -22.54
C CYS A 346 -3.34 -24.41 -21.82
N ARG A 347 -4.21 -25.39 -21.54
CA ARG A 347 -5.49 -25.20 -20.83
C ARG A 347 -5.33 -24.54 -19.46
N ILE A 348 -4.27 -24.91 -18.72
CA ILE A 348 -3.98 -24.37 -17.38
C ILE A 348 -3.80 -22.84 -17.44
N VAL A 349 -3.17 -22.32 -18.50
CA VAL A 349 -2.97 -20.87 -18.67
C VAL A 349 -4.29 -20.14 -18.91
N VAL A 350 -5.19 -20.75 -19.68
CA VAL A 350 -6.52 -20.20 -19.97
C VAL A 350 -7.36 -20.13 -18.69
N GLU A 351 -7.35 -21.20 -17.90
CA GLU A 351 -8.09 -21.26 -16.63
C GLU A 351 -7.53 -20.24 -15.62
N ALA A 352 -6.21 -20.14 -15.51
CA ALA A 352 -5.56 -19.16 -14.63
C ALA A 352 -5.86 -17.71 -15.02
N LEU A 353 -5.84 -17.40 -16.33
CA LEU A 353 -6.20 -16.09 -16.84
C LEU A 353 -7.68 -15.77 -16.55
N ALA A 354 -8.58 -16.71 -16.81
CA ALA A 354 -10.01 -16.53 -16.54
C ALA A 354 -10.28 -16.29 -15.06
N GLN A 355 -9.61 -17.02 -14.17
CA GLN A 355 -9.71 -16.82 -12.72
C GLN A 355 -9.24 -15.41 -12.34
N LEU A 356 -8.08 -14.97 -12.83
CA LEU A 356 -7.52 -13.64 -12.55
C LEU A 356 -8.46 -12.53 -13.03
N LEU A 357 -8.96 -12.61 -14.25
CA LEU A 357 -9.89 -11.62 -14.81
C LEU A 357 -11.21 -11.57 -14.02
N THR A 358 -11.71 -12.72 -13.60
CA THR A 358 -12.92 -12.80 -12.75
C THR A 358 -12.69 -12.11 -11.40
N THR A 359 -11.54 -12.36 -10.76
CA THR A 359 -11.18 -11.69 -9.51
C THR A 359 -10.96 -10.18 -9.71
N MET A 360 -10.30 -9.75 -10.78
CA MET A 360 -10.16 -8.33 -11.12
C MET A 360 -11.53 -7.66 -11.27
N ASN A 361 -12.47 -8.31 -11.95
CA ASN A 361 -13.83 -7.80 -12.13
C ASN A 361 -14.59 -7.68 -10.81
N LEU A 362 -14.42 -8.62 -9.87
CA LEU A 362 -15.02 -8.55 -8.53
C LEU A 362 -14.61 -7.27 -7.79
N TYR A 363 -13.35 -6.85 -7.92
CA TYR A 363 -12.81 -5.66 -7.25
C TYR A 363 -12.97 -4.36 -8.05
N ALA A 364 -13.43 -4.43 -9.31
CA ALA A 364 -13.61 -3.28 -10.20
C ALA A 364 -14.61 -2.25 -9.65
N HIS A 365 -15.65 -2.71 -8.94
CA HIS A 365 -16.63 -1.83 -8.32
C HIS A 365 -16.03 -0.98 -7.20
N THR A 366 -15.07 -1.54 -6.46
CA THR A 366 -14.42 -0.85 -5.34
C THR A 366 -13.35 0.13 -5.84
N TYR A 367 -12.56 -0.30 -6.82
CA TYR A 367 -11.39 0.42 -7.31
C TYR A 367 -11.53 0.74 -8.80
N PRO A 368 -11.86 2.00 -9.17
CA PRO A 368 -11.94 2.41 -10.57
C PRO A 368 -10.65 2.17 -11.36
N LEU A 369 -9.48 2.17 -10.71
CA LEU A 369 -8.21 1.78 -11.33
C LEU A 369 -8.26 0.35 -11.90
N MET A 370 -8.86 -0.59 -11.17
CA MET A 370 -8.99 -1.98 -11.60
C MET A 370 -9.85 -2.08 -12.86
N THR A 371 -10.94 -1.31 -12.95
CA THR A 371 -11.79 -1.21 -14.15
C THR A 371 -10.99 -0.72 -15.36
N LYS A 372 -10.18 0.33 -15.19
CA LYS A 372 -9.33 0.84 -16.29
C LYS A 372 -8.37 -0.22 -16.80
N HIS A 373 -7.75 -0.96 -15.89
CA HIS A 373 -6.84 -2.05 -16.25
C HIS A 373 -7.55 -3.24 -16.91
N LEU A 374 -8.77 -3.58 -16.46
CA LEU A 374 -9.57 -4.62 -17.09
C LEU A 374 -9.92 -4.27 -18.54
N HIS A 375 -10.26 -3.01 -18.82
CA HIS A 375 -10.49 -2.54 -20.18
C HIS A 375 -9.25 -2.59 -21.08
N THR A 376 -8.03 -2.48 -20.53
CA THR A 376 -6.81 -2.64 -21.34
C THR A 376 -6.49 -4.09 -21.69
N LEU A 377 -7.14 -5.05 -21.01
CA LEU A 377 -6.93 -6.49 -21.19
C LEU A 377 -7.93 -7.16 -22.15
N GLN A 378 -9.06 -6.49 -22.41
CA GLN A 378 -10.10 -6.89 -23.35
C GLN A 378 -9.83 -6.27 -24.72
#